data_AF-A0A502GK68-F1
#
_entry.id   AF-A0A502GK68-F1
#
_cell.length_a   1.000
_cell.length_b   1.000
_cell.length_c   1.000
_cell.angle_alpha   90.00
_cell.angle_beta   90.00
_cell.angle_gamma   90.00
#
_symmetry.space_group_name_H-M   'P 1'
#
loop_
_entity.id
_entity.type
_entity.pdbx_description
1 polymer ?
#
loop_
_entity_poly.entity_id
_entity_poly.type
_entity_poly.pdbx_seq_one_letter_code
_entity_poly.pdbx_strand_id
1 'polypeptide(L)'
;MSQSLLDFSGYIKFFVGLFALVNPVGILPVFISMTSYQAAAGRNKTNMTANLSVAIILWTALFLGDAILHIFGISIDSFRIAGGILVVSIAMSMISGKLGEDKQNKQEKSETAIRENVGVVPLALPLMAGPGAISSTIVWSSRFSGWQNLLGLTVAIAFFAFCCWLLFRAAPLLVRLLGQTGINVITRIMGLLLMSLGIEFIVTGIKAIFPGLL
;
A
#
# COMPACT_ATOMS: atom_id res chain seq x y z
N MET A 1 -12.62 -28.69 11.17
CA MET A 1 -13.41 -28.41 9.94
C MET A 1 -12.43 -27.97 8.87
N SER A 2 -12.04 -28.90 7.98
CA SER A 2 -11.22 -28.74 6.76
C SER A 2 -10.18 -27.60 6.73
N GLN A 3 -8.95 -27.89 7.18
CA GLN A 3 -7.75 -27.15 6.75
C GLN A 3 -7.52 -27.42 5.26
N SER A 4 -8.12 -26.63 4.38
CA SER A 4 -7.88 -26.70 2.93
C SER A 4 -6.56 -26.00 2.59
N LEU A 5 -5.76 -26.67 1.76
CA LEU A 5 -4.35 -26.45 1.41
C LEU A 5 -3.89 -25.05 0.97
N LEU A 6 -4.74 -24.04 0.85
CA LEU A 6 -4.38 -22.63 0.70
C LEU A 6 -5.58 -21.84 1.22
N ASP A 7 -5.41 -20.99 2.24
CA ASP A 7 -6.48 -20.08 2.67
C ASP A 7 -6.59 -18.94 1.63
N PHE A 8 -7.07 -19.29 0.44
CA PHE A 8 -7.15 -18.43 -0.75
C PHE A 8 -7.96 -17.17 -0.46
N SER A 9 -8.95 -17.28 0.45
CA SER A 9 -9.71 -16.15 0.98
C SER A 9 -8.81 -15.14 1.69
N GLY A 10 -7.86 -15.61 2.50
CA GLY A 10 -6.87 -14.79 3.19
C GLY A 10 -5.97 -14.01 2.22
N TYR A 11 -5.42 -14.68 1.20
CA TYR A 11 -4.54 -14.01 0.23
C TYR A 11 -5.29 -12.99 -0.63
N ILE A 12 -6.53 -13.28 -1.03
CA ILE A 12 -7.38 -12.31 -1.73
C ILE A 12 -7.62 -11.08 -0.86
N LYS A 13 -7.99 -11.27 0.42
CA LYS A 13 -8.22 -10.16 1.35
C LYS A 13 -6.97 -9.30 1.51
N PHE A 14 -5.79 -9.92 1.62
CA PHE A 14 -4.52 -9.20 1.69
C PHE A 14 -4.25 -8.41 0.39
N PHE A 15 -4.39 -9.04 -0.77
CA PHE A 15 -4.20 -8.40 -2.08
C PHE A 15 -5.15 -7.21 -2.28
N VAL A 16 -6.45 -7.40 -2.02
CA VAL A 16 -7.46 -6.34 -2.12
C VAL A 16 -7.17 -5.23 -1.12
N GLY A 17 -6.74 -5.58 0.10
CA GLY A 17 -6.30 -4.62 1.11
C GLY A 17 -5.11 -3.78 0.63
N LEU A 18 -4.07 -4.40 0.07
CA LEU A 18 -2.94 -3.69 -0.54
C LEU A 18 -3.39 -2.78 -1.67
N PHE A 19 -4.26 -3.27 -2.56
CA PHE A 19 -4.76 -2.49 -3.69
C PHE A 19 -5.56 -1.27 -3.23
N ALA A 20 -6.41 -1.43 -2.24
CA ALA A 20 -7.15 -0.33 -1.63
C ALA A 20 -6.20 0.66 -0.93
N LEU A 21 -5.21 0.16 -0.18
CA LEU A 21 -4.29 0.97 0.64
C LEU A 21 -3.37 1.84 -0.21
N VAL A 22 -2.78 1.22 -1.22
CA VAL A 22 -1.89 1.90 -2.15
C VAL A 22 -2.70 2.80 -3.08
N ASN A 23 -3.89 2.38 -3.49
CA ASN A 23 -4.73 3.04 -4.48
C ASN A 23 -3.91 3.48 -5.72
N PRO A 24 -3.37 2.51 -6.50
CA PRO A 24 -2.56 2.84 -7.66
C PRO A 24 -3.31 3.68 -8.69
N VAL A 25 -4.64 3.58 -8.76
CA VAL A 25 -5.49 4.41 -9.63
C VAL A 25 -5.42 5.88 -9.24
N GLY A 26 -5.49 6.20 -7.94
CA GLY A 26 -5.34 7.58 -7.45
C GLY A 26 -3.94 8.15 -7.63
N ILE A 27 -2.93 7.30 -7.78
CA ILE A 27 -1.54 7.71 -8.03
C ILE A 27 -1.29 7.99 -9.53
N LEU A 28 -2.16 7.54 -10.45
CA LEU A 28 -1.97 7.73 -11.90
C LEU A 28 -1.71 9.19 -12.32
N PRO A 29 -2.45 10.21 -11.84
CA PRO A 29 -2.19 11.60 -12.21
C PRO A 29 -0.82 12.08 -11.72
N VAL A 30 -0.40 11.65 -10.54
CA VAL A 30 0.92 11.96 -9.97
C VAL A 30 2.02 11.32 -10.83
N PHE A 31 1.88 10.03 -11.16
CA PHE A 31 2.81 9.33 -12.03
C PHE A 31 2.95 10.00 -13.40
N ILE A 32 1.84 10.41 -14.02
CA ILE A 32 1.84 11.14 -15.31
C ILE A 32 2.56 12.48 -15.17
N SER A 33 2.24 13.25 -14.14
CA SER A 33 2.86 14.55 -13.88
C SER A 33 4.38 14.43 -13.74
N MET A 34 4.83 13.46 -12.93
CA MET A 34 6.25 13.21 -12.66
C MET A 34 7.02 12.56 -13.81
N THR A 35 6.33 11.97 -14.79
CA THR A 35 6.97 11.36 -15.97
C THR A 35 6.71 12.13 -17.27
N SER A 36 6.06 13.29 -17.19
CA SER A 36 5.67 14.12 -18.34
C SER A 36 6.85 14.62 -19.17
N TYR A 37 8.00 14.85 -18.53
CA TYR A 37 9.23 15.32 -19.18
C TYR A 37 10.09 14.18 -19.75
N GLN A 38 9.70 12.93 -19.57
CA GLN A 38 10.49 11.76 -19.95
C GLN A 38 10.00 11.17 -21.28
N ALA A 39 10.93 10.69 -22.11
CA ALA A 39 10.60 9.87 -23.26
C ALA A 39 9.96 8.53 -22.82
N ALA A 40 9.22 7.87 -23.73
CA ALA A 40 8.51 6.62 -23.44
C ALA A 40 9.41 5.53 -22.82
N ALA A 41 10.66 5.41 -23.28
CA ALA A 41 11.63 4.48 -22.73
C ALA A 41 12.02 4.83 -21.28
N GLY A 42 12.28 6.11 -21.01
CA GLY A 42 12.60 6.59 -19.66
C GLY A 42 11.44 6.39 -18.70
N ARG A 43 10.22 6.72 -19.13
CA ARG A 43 9.00 6.51 -18.35
C ARG A 43 8.77 5.04 -18.00
N ASN A 44 9.02 4.11 -18.93
CA ASN A 44 8.87 2.69 -18.66
C ASN A 44 9.96 2.18 -17.68
N LYS A 45 11.18 2.74 -17.75
CA LYS A 45 12.23 2.49 -16.76
C LYS A 45 11.79 2.96 -15.37
N THR A 46 11.30 4.20 -15.25
CA THR A 46 10.77 4.73 -13.98
C THR A 46 9.61 3.88 -13.44
N ASN A 47 8.69 3.45 -14.30
CA ASN A 47 7.60 2.53 -13.92
C ASN A 47 8.15 1.22 -13.32
N MET A 48 9.13 0.61 -13.99
CA MET A 48 9.72 -0.64 -13.54
C MET A 48 10.48 -0.48 -12.23
N THR A 49 11.31 0.56 -12.11
CA THR A 49 12.03 0.88 -10.88
C THR A 49 11.06 1.11 -9.71
N ALA A 50 9.99 1.88 -9.91
CA ALA A 50 9.03 2.16 -8.85
C ALA A 50 8.35 0.89 -8.32
N ASN A 51 7.81 0.06 -9.23
CA ASN A 51 7.12 -1.16 -8.81
C ASN A 51 8.06 -2.20 -8.21
N LEU A 52 9.30 -2.30 -8.72
CA LEU A 52 10.31 -3.18 -8.14
C LEU A 52 10.71 -2.71 -6.73
N SER A 53 10.91 -1.41 -6.54
CA SER A 53 11.18 -0.84 -5.21
C SER A 53 10.03 -1.12 -4.24
N VAL A 54 8.77 -0.93 -4.66
CA VAL A 54 7.59 -1.26 -3.84
C VAL A 54 7.59 -2.74 -3.43
N ALA A 55 7.84 -3.66 -4.38
CA ALA A 55 7.90 -5.08 -4.07
C ALA A 55 8.99 -5.40 -3.05
N ILE A 56 10.20 -4.84 -3.23
CA ILE A 56 11.34 -5.03 -2.30
C ILE A 56 11.02 -4.49 -0.91
N ILE A 57 10.42 -3.29 -0.81
CA ILE A 57 10.06 -2.70 0.48
C ILE A 57 9.01 -3.55 1.19
N LEU A 58 7.96 -3.96 0.48
CA LEU A 58 6.89 -4.78 1.08
C LEU A 58 7.38 -6.18 1.44
N TRP A 59 8.26 -6.80 0.65
CA TRP A 59 8.91 -8.05 1.02
C TRP A 59 9.80 -7.86 2.25
N THR A 60 10.57 -6.78 2.31
CA THR A 60 11.40 -6.48 3.49
C THR A 60 10.52 -6.34 4.74
N ALA A 61 9.40 -5.62 4.65
CA ALA A 61 8.42 -5.53 5.73
C ALA A 61 7.79 -6.89 6.09
N LEU A 62 7.50 -7.72 5.08
CA LEU A 62 6.93 -9.06 5.26
C LEU A 62 7.87 -9.97 6.06
N PHE A 63 9.17 -9.99 5.71
CA PHE A 63 10.15 -10.90 6.31
C PHE A 63 10.78 -10.36 7.59
N LEU A 64 11.06 -9.06 7.67
CA LEU A 64 11.79 -8.46 8.79
C LEU A 64 10.88 -7.74 9.79
N GLY A 65 9.63 -7.42 9.42
CA GLY A 65 8.76 -6.56 10.22
C GLY A 65 8.51 -7.08 11.63
N ASP A 66 8.19 -8.37 11.78
CA ASP A 66 7.98 -9.01 13.08
C ASP A 66 9.22 -8.94 13.97
N ALA A 67 10.39 -9.30 13.40
CA ALA A 67 11.66 -9.24 14.11
C ALA A 67 12.00 -7.82 14.58
N ILE A 68 11.73 -6.80 13.76
CA ILE A 68 11.91 -5.40 14.14
C ILE A 68 11.00 -5.05 15.33
N LEU A 69 9.71 -5.40 15.28
CA LEU A 69 8.80 -5.14 16.40
C LEU A 69 9.26 -5.81 17.69
N HIS A 70 9.76 -7.03 17.60
CA HIS A 70 10.28 -7.78 18.74
C HIS A 70 11.51 -7.11 19.37
N ILE A 71 12.42 -6.55 18.56
CA ILE A 71 13.58 -5.78 19.05
C ILE A 71 13.15 -4.55 19.84
N PHE A 72 12.09 -3.87 19.39
CA PHE A 72 11.53 -2.70 20.09
C PHE A 72 10.61 -3.08 21.27
N GLY A 73 10.34 -4.36 21.50
CA GLY A 73 9.40 -4.82 22.52
C GLY A 73 7.94 -4.42 22.23
N ILE A 74 7.59 -4.19 20.96
CA ILE A 74 6.25 -3.79 20.55
C ILE A 74 5.43 -5.04 20.24
N SER A 75 4.27 -5.18 20.90
CA SER A 75 3.35 -6.28 20.59
C SER A 75 2.72 -6.10 19.20
N ILE A 76 2.46 -7.22 18.52
CA ILE A 76 1.82 -7.19 17.21
C ILE A 76 0.41 -6.59 17.25
N ASP A 77 -0.32 -6.79 18.34
CA ASP A 77 -1.67 -6.25 18.50
C ASP A 77 -1.65 -4.74 18.75
N SER A 78 -0.66 -4.23 19.51
CA SER A 78 -0.43 -2.78 19.61
C SER A 78 -0.07 -2.18 18.26
N PHE A 79 0.79 -2.84 17.49
CA PHE A 79 1.15 -2.40 16.14
C PHE A 79 -0.04 -2.44 15.18
N ARG A 80 -0.92 -3.45 15.31
CA ARG A 80 -2.17 -3.55 14.55
C ARG A 80 -3.11 -2.37 14.82
N ILE A 81 -3.24 -1.92 16.07
CA ILE A 81 -4.04 -0.74 16.41
C ILE A 81 -3.43 0.51 15.79
N ALA A 82 -2.12 0.72 15.95
CA ALA A 82 -1.41 1.86 15.36
C ALA A 82 -1.54 1.88 13.83
N GLY A 83 -1.36 0.72 13.19
CA GLY A 83 -1.58 0.52 11.76
C GLY A 83 -3.00 0.84 11.33
N GLY A 84 -4.00 0.35 12.07
CA GLY A 84 -5.40 0.65 11.81
C GLY A 84 -5.71 2.15 11.90
N ILE A 85 -5.15 2.87 12.88
CA ILE A 85 -5.28 4.33 12.99
C ILE A 85 -4.68 5.02 11.75
N LEU A 86 -3.48 4.64 11.32
CA LEU A 86 -2.85 5.18 10.11
C LEU A 86 -3.71 4.92 8.86
N VAL A 87 -4.27 3.72 8.73
CA VAL A 87 -5.16 3.36 7.62
C VAL A 87 -6.43 4.23 7.63
N VAL A 88 -7.04 4.45 8.79
CA VAL A 88 -8.21 5.34 8.93
C VAL A 88 -7.84 6.79 8.57
N SER A 89 -6.67 7.28 8.98
CA SER A 89 -6.19 8.62 8.59
C SER A 89 -6.03 8.75 7.08
N ILE A 90 -5.42 7.75 6.42
CA ILE A 90 -5.28 7.73 4.96
C ILE A 90 -6.66 7.68 4.29
N ALA A 91 -7.56 6.84 4.79
CA ALA A 91 -8.93 6.74 4.29
C ALA A 91 -9.67 8.08 4.38
N MET A 92 -9.54 8.81 5.49
CA MET A 92 -10.11 10.14 5.67
C MET A 92 -9.58 11.13 4.62
N SER A 93 -8.28 11.16 4.35
CA SER A 93 -7.71 12.01 3.29
C SER A 93 -8.20 11.61 1.89
N MET A 94 -8.43 10.32 1.63
CA MET A 94 -8.99 9.81 0.36
C MET A 94 -10.44 10.25 0.15
N ILE A 95 -11.28 10.09 1.17
CA ILE A 95 -12.69 10.49 1.16
C ILE A 95 -12.81 12.01 1.00
N SER A 96 -11.94 12.76 1.69
CA SER A 96 -11.91 14.22 1.63
C SER A 96 -11.35 14.76 0.30
N GLY A 97 -10.77 13.92 -0.55
CA GLY A 97 -10.18 14.31 -1.83
C GLY A 97 -8.85 15.06 -1.72
N LYS A 98 -8.18 15.03 -0.56
CA LYS A 98 -6.92 15.75 -0.29
C LYS A 98 -5.65 14.94 -0.61
N LEU A 99 -5.81 13.74 -1.19
CA LEU A 99 -4.71 12.78 -1.34
C LEU A 99 -3.52 13.29 -2.16
N GLY A 100 -3.77 14.22 -3.10
CA GLY A 100 -2.72 14.82 -3.92
C GLY A 100 -1.89 15.88 -3.19
N GLU A 101 -2.42 16.53 -2.15
CA GLU A 101 -1.73 17.58 -1.40
C GLU A 101 -1.04 17.04 -0.14
N ASP A 102 -1.69 16.11 0.58
CA ASP A 102 -1.20 15.58 1.86
C ASP A 102 0.02 14.65 1.68
N LYS A 103 0.01 13.78 0.66
CA LYS A 103 1.15 12.86 0.41
C LYS A 103 2.34 13.56 -0.26
N GLN A 104 2.16 14.78 -0.73
CA GLN A 104 3.18 15.60 -1.39
C GLN A 104 3.71 16.69 -0.45
N ASN A 105 3.76 16.39 0.86
CA ASN A 105 4.03 17.37 1.91
C ASN A 105 5.22 18.27 1.53
N LYS A 106 5.02 19.57 1.73
CA LYS A 106 5.80 20.72 1.23
C LYS A 106 7.30 20.69 1.55
N GLN A 107 7.76 19.73 2.34
CA GLN A 107 9.15 19.57 2.76
C GLN A 107 10.03 18.89 1.68
N GLU A 108 9.49 17.97 0.88
CA GLU A 108 10.26 17.28 -0.19
C GLU A 108 10.44 18.12 -1.46
N LYS A 109 9.76 19.27 -1.59
CA LYS A 109 10.04 20.22 -2.69
C LYS A 109 11.47 20.74 -2.64
N SER A 110 12.13 20.71 -1.48
CA SER A 110 13.52 21.16 -1.33
C SER A 110 14.55 20.12 -1.78
N GLU A 111 14.18 18.84 -1.91
CA GLU A 111 15.09 17.76 -2.31
C GLU A 111 14.91 17.34 -3.78
N THR A 112 14.43 18.26 -4.63
CA THR A 112 14.31 18.08 -6.09
C THR A 112 15.68 18.07 -6.81
N ALA A 113 16.75 17.59 -6.16
CA ALA A 113 18.12 17.64 -6.65
C ALA A 113 18.64 16.31 -7.24
N ILE A 114 17.88 15.22 -7.25
CA ILE A 114 18.29 13.98 -7.92
C ILE A 114 17.19 13.51 -8.88
N ARG A 115 17.14 14.17 -10.05
CA ARG A 115 16.22 13.89 -11.18
C ARG A 115 16.32 12.45 -11.73
N GLU A 116 17.28 11.66 -11.27
CA GLU A 116 17.50 10.26 -11.68
C GLU A 116 16.72 9.23 -10.86
N ASN A 117 16.17 9.59 -9.69
CA ASN A 117 15.57 8.63 -8.74
C ASN A 117 14.05 8.73 -8.54
N VAL A 118 13.33 9.37 -9.47
CA VAL A 118 11.85 9.54 -9.42
C VAL A 118 11.10 8.21 -9.22
N GLY A 119 11.67 7.09 -9.67
CA GLY A 119 11.10 5.76 -9.44
C GLY A 119 11.08 5.36 -7.96
N VAL A 120 12.13 5.68 -7.21
CA VAL A 120 12.28 5.25 -5.80
C VAL A 120 11.62 6.26 -4.85
N VAL A 121 11.89 7.57 -5.05
CA VAL A 121 11.31 8.65 -4.25
C VAL A 121 10.72 9.71 -5.20
N PRO A 122 9.45 10.14 -5.05
CA PRO A 122 8.47 9.77 -4.04
C PRO A 122 7.55 8.59 -4.44
N LEU A 123 7.70 8.02 -5.66
CA LEU A 123 6.75 7.05 -6.22
C LEU A 123 6.67 5.75 -5.42
N ALA A 124 7.81 5.07 -5.21
CA ALA A 124 7.82 3.86 -4.40
C ALA A 124 7.67 4.19 -2.90
N LEU A 125 8.44 5.15 -2.40
CA LEU A 125 8.33 5.71 -1.05
C LEU A 125 8.11 7.22 -1.15
N PRO A 126 7.11 7.82 -0.49
CA PRO A 126 6.11 7.23 0.41
C PRO A 126 4.78 6.90 -0.28
N LEU A 127 4.62 7.15 -1.58
CA LEU A 127 3.30 7.15 -2.22
C LEU A 127 2.67 5.77 -2.29
N MET A 128 3.44 4.76 -2.74
CA MET A 128 2.97 3.39 -2.90
C MET A 128 3.25 2.53 -1.66
N ALA A 129 4.51 2.28 -1.32
CA ALA A 129 4.92 1.55 -0.12
C ALA A 129 4.94 2.46 1.12
N GLY A 130 3.89 3.26 1.30
CA GLY A 130 3.77 4.16 2.44
C GLY A 130 3.55 3.42 3.76
N PRO A 131 3.55 4.15 4.89
CA PRO A 131 3.45 3.58 6.23
C PRO A 131 2.20 2.70 6.43
N GLY A 132 1.08 3.01 5.77
CA GLY A 132 -0.13 2.16 5.81
C GLY A 132 0.04 0.81 5.11
N ALA A 133 0.70 0.77 3.95
CA ALA A 133 0.97 -0.48 3.22
C ALA A 133 2.00 -1.35 3.94
N ILE A 134 3.05 -0.72 4.49
CA ILE A 134 4.06 -1.38 5.32
C ILE A 134 3.40 -1.97 6.57
N SER A 135 2.67 -1.15 7.33
CA SER A 135 2.04 -1.61 8.57
C SER A 135 1.06 -2.76 8.32
N SER A 136 0.20 -2.65 7.31
CA SER A 136 -0.73 -3.72 6.92
C SER A 136 0.00 -5.03 6.57
N THR A 137 1.13 -4.94 5.86
CA THR A 137 1.93 -6.12 5.49
C THR A 137 2.49 -6.84 6.71
N ILE A 138 2.98 -6.10 7.70
CA ILE A 138 3.50 -6.68 8.95
C ILE A 138 2.36 -7.29 9.78
N VAL A 139 1.21 -6.60 9.85
CA VAL A 139 0.02 -7.13 10.55
C VAL A 139 -0.47 -8.42 9.90
N TRP A 140 -0.47 -8.49 8.57
CA TRP A 140 -0.89 -9.70 7.85
C TRP A 140 0.13 -10.83 7.97
N SER A 141 1.45 -10.56 7.96
CA SER A 141 2.46 -11.61 8.12
C SER A 141 2.34 -12.33 9.46
N SER A 142 2.06 -11.59 10.53
CA SER A 142 1.91 -12.16 11.88
C SER A 142 0.71 -13.09 12.05
N ARG A 143 -0.33 -12.94 11.23
CA ARG A 143 -1.56 -13.74 11.32
C ARG A 143 -1.37 -15.16 10.76
N PHE A 144 -0.36 -15.36 9.93
CA PHE A 144 -0.15 -16.60 9.19
C PHE A 144 1.25 -17.16 9.42
N SER A 145 1.45 -17.83 10.56
CA SER A 145 2.70 -18.50 10.92
C SER A 145 2.86 -19.82 10.14
N GLY A 146 3.42 -19.74 8.94
CA GLY A 146 3.80 -20.92 8.15
C GLY A 146 4.54 -20.56 6.87
N TRP A 147 5.54 -21.35 6.51
CA TRP A 147 6.36 -21.12 5.30
C TRP A 147 5.50 -21.04 4.02
N GLN A 148 4.45 -21.87 3.94
CA GLN A 148 3.49 -21.86 2.83
C GLN A 148 2.72 -20.54 2.73
N ASN A 149 2.30 -19.97 3.87
CA ASN A 149 1.61 -18.68 3.89
C ASN A 149 2.55 -17.53 3.53
N LEU A 150 3.79 -17.57 4.01
CA LEU A 150 4.80 -16.57 3.69
C LEU A 150 5.09 -16.52 2.18
N LEU A 151 5.19 -17.70 1.54
CA LEU A 151 5.26 -17.83 0.09
C LEU A 151 4.00 -17.26 -0.59
N GLY A 152 2.81 -17.58 -0.08
CA GLY A 152 1.54 -17.03 -0.59
C GLY A 152 1.48 -15.49 -0.54
N LEU A 153 1.87 -14.88 0.58
CA LEU A 153 1.93 -13.42 0.72
C LEU A 153 3.00 -12.80 -0.19
N THR A 154 4.15 -13.46 -0.35
CA THR A 154 5.22 -13.01 -1.26
C THR A 154 4.74 -12.97 -2.71
N VAL A 155 4.05 -14.03 -3.15
CA VAL A 155 3.42 -14.10 -4.48
C VAL A 155 2.32 -13.05 -4.62
N ALA A 156 1.51 -12.81 -3.59
CA ALA A 156 0.50 -11.76 -3.61
C ALA A 156 1.10 -10.35 -3.77
N ILE A 157 2.21 -10.05 -3.10
CA ILE A 157 2.95 -8.79 -3.26
C ILE A 157 3.55 -8.68 -4.67
N ALA A 158 4.14 -9.77 -5.17
CA ALA A 158 4.69 -9.81 -6.53
C ALA A 158 3.61 -9.52 -7.59
N PHE A 159 2.46 -10.17 -7.43
CA PHE A 159 1.31 -10.00 -8.30
C PHE A 159 0.72 -8.59 -8.19
N PHE A 160 0.63 -8.03 -6.98
CA PHE A 160 0.23 -6.64 -6.75
C PHE A 160 1.16 -5.64 -7.46
N ALA A 161 2.47 -5.80 -7.32
CA ALA A 161 3.45 -4.96 -8.01
C ALA A 161 3.35 -5.09 -9.54
N PHE A 162 3.11 -6.30 -10.04
CA PHE A 162 2.87 -6.54 -11.46
C PHE A 162 1.59 -5.85 -11.96
N CYS A 163 0.49 -5.92 -11.21
CA CYS A 163 -0.75 -5.20 -11.54
C CYS A 163 -0.54 -3.68 -11.56
N CYS A 164 0.19 -3.14 -10.58
CA CYS A 164 0.53 -1.71 -10.54
C CYS A 164 1.39 -1.30 -11.73
N TRP A 165 2.38 -2.11 -12.10
CA TRP A 165 3.20 -1.89 -13.29
C TRP A 165 2.35 -1.85 -14.56
N LEU A 166 1.38 -2.76 -14.71
CA LEU A 166 0.46 -2.80 -15.84
C LEU A 166 -0.44 -1.54 -15.88
N LEU A 167 -0.98 -1.12 -14.73
CA LEU A 167 -1.79 0.09 -14.60
C LEU A 167 -1.00 1.34 -14.99
N PHE A 168 0.25 1.45 -14.53
CA PHE A 168 1.10 2.60 -14.83
C PHE A 168 1.55 2.62 -16.29
N ARG A 169 1.71 1.45 -16.92
CA ARG A 169 1.94 1.32 -18.36
C ARG A 169 0.72 1.79 -19.15
N ALA A 170 -0.48 1.49 -18.67
CA ALA A 170 -1.75 1.95 -19.23
C ALA A 170 -2.16 3.36 -18.76
N ALA A 171 -1.35 4.04 -17.93
CA ALA A 171 -1.73 5.30 -17.29
C ALA A 171 -2.22 6.40 -18.25
N PRO A 172 -1.58 6.66 -19.42
CA PRO A 172 -2.06 7.71 -20.33
C PRO A 172 -3.49 7.44 -20.83
N LEU A 173 -3.78 6.18 -21.10
CA LEU A 173 -5.08 5.74 -21.59
C LEU A 173 -6.13 5.77 -20.46
N LEU A 174 -5.77 5.28 -19.28
CA LEU A 174 -6.64 5.28 -18.10
C LEU A 174 -7.01 6.71 -17.65
N VAL A 175 -6.03 7.62 -17.62
CA VAL A 175 -6.29 9.02 -17.26
C VAL A 175 -7.17 9.71 -18.30
N ARG A 176 -6.98 9.44 -19.60
CA ARG A 176 -7.84 9.97 -20.66
C ARG A 176 -9.27 9.40 -20.61
N LEU A 177 -9.41 8.13 -20.25
CA LEU A 177 -10.71 7.45 -20.16
C LEU A 177 -11.50 7.85 -18.91
N LEU A 178 -10.86 7.85 -17.74
CA LEU A 178 -11.51 8.12 -16.45
C LEU A 178 -11.64 9.62 -16.16
N GLY A 179 -10.73 10.44 -16.69
CA GLY A 179 -10.60 11.85 -16.31
C GLY A 179 -10.28 12.04 -14.83
N GLN A 180 -10.07 13.30 -14.43
CA GLN A 180 -9.79 13.62 -13.02
C GLN A 180 -10.98 13.29 -12.10
N THR A 181 -12.20 13.48 -12.59
CA THR A 181 -13.44 13.19 -11.84
C THR A 181 -13.59 11.70 -11.57
N GLY A 182 -13.39 10.83 -12.57
CA GLY A 182 -13.49 9.38 -12.38
C GLY A 182 -12.42 8.84 -11.43
N ILE A 183 -11.19 9.33 -11.53
CA ILE A 183 -10.10 8.98 -10.61
C ILE A 183 -10.42 9.42 -9.17
N ASN A 184 -11.00 10.61 -8.98
CA ASN A 184 -11.42 11.07 -7.66
C ASN A 184 -12.55 10.21 -7.09
N VAL A 185 -13.54 9.83 -7.89
CA VAL A 185 -14.65 8.96 -7.45
C VAL A 185 -14.12 7.59 -7.02
N ILE A 186 -13.27 6.95 -7.84
CA ILE A 186 -12.65 5.66 -7.52
C ILE A 186 -11.83 5.77 -6.23
N THR A 187 -11.04 6.84 -6.09
CA THR A 187 -10.24 7.10 -4.89
C THR A 187 -11.10 7.23 -3.64
N ARG A 188 -12.25 7.91 -3.71
CA ARG A 188 -13.18 8.01 -2.58
C ARG A 188 -13.81 6.68 -2.21
N ILE A 189 -14.19 5.86 -3.20
CA ILE A 189 -14.72 4.51 -2.97
C ILE A 189 -13.66 3.63 -2.27
N MET A 190 -12.42 3.66 -2.74
CA MET A 190 -11.30 2.96 -2.08
C MET A 190 -11.11 3.48 -0.64
N GLY A 191 -11.24 4.79 -0.42
CA GLY A 191 -11.19 5.39 0.90
C GLY A 191 -12.26 4.85 1.86
N LEU A 192 -13.49 4.68 1.39
CA LEU A 192 -14.56 4.06 2.20
C LEU A 192 -14.23 2.61 2.58
N LEU A 193 -13.69 1.82 1.64
CA LEU A 193 -13.25 0.44 1.92
C LEU A 193 -12.10 0.41 2.94
N LEU A 194 -11.13 1.32 2.80
CA LEU A 194 -10.02 1.43 3.74
C LEU A 194 -10.45 1.84 5.14
N MET A 195 -11.43 2.74 5.25
CA MET A 195 -11.96 3.12 6.56
C MET A 195 -12.50 1.90 7.30
N SER A 196 -13.26 1.04 6.60
CA SER A 196 -13.76 -0.21 7.16
C SER A 196 -12.62 -1.15 7.57
N LEU A 197 -11.59 -1.33 6.72
CA LEU A 197 -10.44 -2.18 7.03
C LEU A 197 -9.61 -1.66 8.22
N GLY A 198 -9.41 -0.35 8.32
CA GLY A 198 -8.68 0.27 9.42
C GLY A 198 -9.42 0.11 10.75
N ILE A 199 -10.75 0.27 10.76
CA ILE A 199 -11.59 -0.01 11.93
C ILE A 199 -11.50 -1.49 12.32
N GLU A 200 -11.54 -2.41 11.35
CA GLU A 200 -11.41 -3.85 11.60
C GLU A 200 -10.06 -4.19 12.27
N PHE A 201 -8.96 -3.57 11.84
CA PHE A 201 -7.65 -3.73 12.48
C PHE A 201 -7.66 -3.24 13.94
N ILE A 202 -8.22 -2.06 14.19
CA ILE A 202 -8.34 -1.50 15.54
C ILE A 202 -9.16 -2.43 16.44
N VAL A 203 -10.34 -2.85 15.98
CA VAL A 203 -11.24 -3.74 16.74
C VAL A 203 -10.56 -5.08 17.03
N THR A 204 -9.90 -5.67 16.04
CA THR A 204 -9.20 -6.96 16.21
C THR A 204 -8.02 -6.83 17.18
N GLY A 205 -7.28 -5.72 17.14
CA GLY A 205 -6.19 -5.45 18.07
C GLY A 205 -6.69 -5.23 19.51
N ILE A 206 -7.77 -4.46 19.69
CA ILE A 206 -8.38 -4.23 21.01
C ILE A 206 -8.89 -5.55 21.61
N LYS A 207 -9.57 -6.38 20.81
CA LYS A 207 -10.05 -7.71 21.22
C LYS A 207 -8.93 -8.62 21.70
N ALA A 208 -7.77 -8.58 21.03
CA ALA A 208 -6.62 -9.39 21.40
C ALA A 208 -5.96 -8.91 22.71
N ILE A 209 -5.91 -7.59 22.95
CA ILE A 209 -5.33 -7.01 24.17
C ILE A 209 -6.27 -7.16 25.38
N PHE A 210 -7.58 -7.03 25.18
CA PHE A 210 -8.59 -7.10 26.24
C PHE A 210 -9.59 -8.24 26.00
N PRO A 211 -9.20 -9.50 26.23
CA PRO A 211 -10.07 -10.66 25.97
C PRO A 211 -11.30 -10.73 26.91
N GLY A 212 -11.37 -9.91 27.95
CA GLY A 212 -12.49 -9.86 28.91
C GLY A 212 -13.43 -8.66 28.80
N LEU A 213 -13.28 -7.79 27.79
CA LEU A 213 -14.12 -6.59 27.60
C LEU A 213 -15.34 -6.83 26.68
N LEU A 214 -15.49 -8.03 26.12
CA LEU A 214 -16.55 -8.41 25.17
C LEU A 214 -17.15 -9.77 25.50
#